data_AF-A0A2K8SIZ7-F1
#
_entry.id   AF-A0A2K8SIZ7-F1
#
_cell.length_a   1.000
_cell.length_b   1.000
_cell.length_c   1.000
_cell.angle_alpha   90.00
_cell.angle_beta   90.00
_cell.angle_gamma   90.00
#
_symmetry.space_group_name_H-M   'P 1'
#
loop_
_entity.id
_entity.type
_entity.pdbx_description
1 polymer ?
#
loop_
_entity_poly.entity_id
_entity_poly.type
_entity_poly.pdbx_seq_one_letter_code
_entity_poly.pdbx_strand_id
1 'polypeptide(L)'
;MIGERDPNDPFCWRWGFNWKEKHNGVWKGKSIGSIPPGAVHMIRTLQQDGATREDIIAFIKRAKTKKPSPKSDVCKNFDNTKIKPVLPNDALIAIVLFAGGGGIEAGMVQAGIRPVIAVEFDPTKPDLSRAIAKTHHHNFSEYGCRIIQLTVQEVAQSGFIGFPYRPDYLHASPVCANFSQAHTAKAGKGIETADDLTAAIAVAKAIRQLQPRVFTLENVPRYQNSQSFAIILDALEQEGVVVHSNDKLNKCRLIH
;
A
#
# COMPACT_ATOMS: atom_id res chain seq x y z
N MET A 1 5.83 -10.06 47.19
CA MET A 1 6.17 -8.76 46.57
C MET A 1 4.88 -8.04 46.22
N ILE A 2 4.63 -6.88 46.83
CA ILE A 2 3.59 -5.94 46.37
C ILE A 2 4.27 -5.12 45.28
N GLY A 3 4.03 -5.46 44.01
CA GLY A 3 4.56 -4.71 42.88
C GLY A 3 3.75 -3.44 42.64
N GLU A 4 4.44 -2.34 42.34
CA GLU A 4 3.83 -1.09 41.91
C GLU A 4 3.28 -1.27 40.49
N ARG A 5 2.01 -0.89 40.25
CA ARG A 5 1.39 -1.00 38.93
C ARG A 5 1.61 0.30 38.17
N ASP A 6 1.97 0.22 36.88
CA ASP A 6 2.09 1.40 36.03
C ASP A 6 0.72 2.13 35.95
N PRO A 7 0.61 3.41 36.38
CA PRO A 7 -0.63 4.18 36.29
C PRO A 7 -1.03 4.54 34.85
N ASN A 8 -0.10 4.43 33.89
CA ASN A 8 -0.34 4.75 32.49
C ASN A 8 -0.79 3.55 31.65
N ASP A 9 -0.55 2.33 32.12
CA ASP A 9 -0.97 1.10 31.44
C ASP A 9 -2.48 0.85 31.65
N PRO A 10 -3.30 0.94 30.58
CA PRO A 10 -4.73 0.73 30.67
C PRO A 10 -5.12 -0.70 31.07
N PHE A 11 -4.24 -1.69 30.88
CA PHE A 11 -4.50 -3.10 31.18
C PHE A 11 -4.24 -3.46 32.65
N CYS A 12 -3.54 -2.59 33.38
CA CYS A 12 -3.21 -2.79 34.80
C CYS A 12 -4.30 -2.33 35.79
N TRP A 13 -5.34 -1.63 35.30
CA TRP A 13 -6.38 -0.99 36.12
C TRP A 13 -7.81 -1.20 35.58
N ARG A 14 -8.81 -1.10 36.45
CA ARG A 14 -10.23 -0.99 36.03
C ARG A 14 -10.57 0.48 35.80
N TRP A 15 -11.06 0.80 34.61
CA TRP A 15 -11.33 2.17 34.20
C TRP A 15 -12.81 2.55 34.30
N GLY A 16 -13.05 3.82 34.65
CA GLY A 16 -14.36 4.45 34.65
C GLY A 16 -14.26 5.94 34.29
N PHE A 17 -15.33 6.47 33.70
CA PHE A 17 -15.45 7.88 33.32
C PHE A 17 -16.43 8.57 34.26
N ASN A 18 -16.03 9.69 34.88
CA ASN A 18 -16.80 10.39 35.90
C ASN A 18 -17.04 11.84 35.50
N TRP A 19 -18.23 12.37 35.78
CA TRP A 19 -18.56 13.78 35.53
C TRP A 19 -19.60 14.29 36.55
N LYS A 20 -19.91 15.59 36.48
CA LYS A 20 -20.91 16.25 37.32
C LYS A 20 -22.01 16.88 36.47
N GLU A 21 -23.25 16.79 36.94
CA GLU A 21 -24.44 17.41 36.36
C GLU A 21 -25.17 18.23 37.40
N LYS A 22 -25.75 19.37 37.02
CA LYS A 22 -26.68 20.12 37.87
C LYS A 22 -28.08 19.58 37.68
N HIS A 23 -28.70 19.13 38.76
CA HIS A 23 -30.10 18.72 38.77
C HIS A 23 -30.81 19.49 39.90
N ASN A 24 -31.78 20.34 39.54
CA ASN A 24 -32.48 21.23 40.46
C ASN A 24 -31.52 22.10 41.32
N GLY A 25 -30.51 22.70 40.69
CA GLY A 25 -29.53 23.57 41.37
C GLY A 25 -28.43 22.85 42.16
N VAL A 26 -28.54 21.54 42.38
CA VAL A 26 -27.54 20.75 43.13
C VAL A 26 -26.65 19.95 42.17
N TRP A 27 -25.34 19.95 42.43
CA TRP A 27 -24.38 19.14 41.69
C TRP A 27 -24.49 17.66 42.09
N LYS A 28 -24.73 16.79 41.11
CA LYS A 28 -24.72 15.34 41.27
C LYS A 28 -23.56 14.73 40.48
N GLY A 29 -22.83 13.82 41.11
CA GLY A 29 -21.82 12.99 40.46
C GLY A 29 -22.47 11.90 39.62
N LYS A 30 -21.90 11.65 38.44
CA LYS A 30 -22.30 10.58 37.53
C LYS A 30 -21.05 9.83 37.10
N SER A 31 -21.20 8.53 36.84
CA SER A 31 -20.09 7.69 36.41
C SER A 31 -20.55 6.60 35.44
N ILE A 32 -19.63 6.21 34.55
CA ILE A 32 -19.74 5.01 33.71
C ILE A 32 -18.49 4.18 33.96
N GLY A 33 -18.62 3.10 34.72
CA GLY A 33 -17.54 2.15 35.01
C GLY A 33 -17.39 1.05 33.95
N SER A 34 -16.37 0.20 34.13
CA SER A 34 -16.07 -0.96 33.26
C SER A 34 -15.77 -0.58 31.82
N ILE A 35 -14.88 0.40 31.63
CA ILE A 35 -14.39 0.79 30.31
C ILE A 35 -13.35 -0.24 29.85
N PRO A 36 -13.47 -0.80 28.63
CA PRO A 36 -12.47 -1.71 28.09
C PRO A 36 -11.09 -1.04 27.99
N PRO A 37 -9.99 -1.68 28.43
CA PRO A 37 -8.63 -1.12 28.35
C PRO A 37 -8.25 -0.55 26.97
N GLY A 38 -8.62 -1.26 25.89
CA GLY A 38 -8.37 -0.83 24.52
C GLY A 38 -9.13 0.43 24.08
N ALA A 39 -10.13 0.89 24.84
CA ALA A 39 -10.87 2.13 24.57
C ALA A 39 -10.32 3.34 25.34
N VAL A 40 -9.45 3.13 26.35
CA VAL A 40 -9.00 4.18 27.27
C VAL A 40 -8.18 5.25 26.56
N HIS A 41 -7.28 4.87 25.66
CA HIS A 41 -6.45 5.82 24.92
C HIS A 41 -7.32 6.77 24.07
N MET A 42 -8.29 6.21 23.33
CA MET A 42 -9.19 6.98 22.47
C MET A 42 -10.11 7.92 23.27
N ILE A 43 -10.52 7.54 24.48
CA ILE A 43 -11.28 8.43 25.38
C ILE A 43 -10.42 9.60 25.84
N ARG A 44 -9.15 9.36 26.19
CA ARG A 44 -8.22 10.44 26.56
C ARG A 44 -8.01 11.42 25.40
N THR A 45 -7.85 10.91 24.18
CA THR A 45 -7.76 11.73 22.96
C THR A 45 -9.01 12.59 22.76
N LEU A 46 -10.21 11.99 22.86
CA LEU A 46 -11.46 12.75 22.76
C LEU A 46 -11.58 13.87 23.81
N GLN A 47 -11.08 13.64 25.03
CA GLN A 47 -11.04 14.67 26.07
C GLN A 47 -10.04 15.80 25.75
N GLN A 48 -8.87 15.47 25.19
CA GLN A 48 -7.87 16.44 24.75
C GLN A 48 -8.36 17.29 23.58
N ASP A 49 -9.12 16.68 22.67
CA ASP A 49 -9.70 17.32 21.48
C ASP A 49 -10.97 18.14 21.81
N GLY A 50 -11.39 18.20 23.08
CA GLY A 50 -12.55 18.98 23.52
C GLY A 50 -13.89 18.40 23.11
N ALA A 51 -13.97 17.08 22.85
CA ALA A 51 -15.24 16.41 22.53
C ALA A 51 -16.28 16.62 23.63
N THR A 52 -17.55 16.70 23.25
CA THR A 52 -18.62 16.91 24.22
C THR A 52 -18.76 15.70 25.15
N ARG A 53 -19.28 15.94 26.35
CA ARG A 53 -19.54 14.87 27.32
C ARG A 53 -20.46 13.80 26.73
N GLU A 54 -21.48 14.22 25.99
CA GLU A 54 -22.45 13.36 25.34
C GLU A 54 -21.80 12.44 24.32
N ASP A 55 -20.86 12.96 23.53
CA ASP A 55 -20.07 12.18 22.55
C ASP A 55 -19.18 11.15 23.24
N ILE A 56 -18.52 11.53 24.33
CA ILE A 56 -17.67 10.62 25.12
C ILE A 56 -18.55 9.52 25.77
N ILE A 57 -19.71 9.87 26.31
CA ILE A 57 -20.66 8.90 26.88
C ILE A 57 -21.18 7.94 25.79
N ALA A 58 -21.54 8.45 24.62
CA ALA A 58 -22.01 7.65 23.49
C ALA A 58 -20.92 6.68 23.00
N PHE A 59 -19.68 7.17 22.91
CA PHE A 59 -18.50 6.36 22.59
C PHE A 59 -18.29 5.23 23.61
N ILE A 60 -18.31 5.54 24.91
CA ILE A 60 -18.11 4.54 25.97
C ILE A 60 -19.22 3.49 25.95
N LYS A 61 -20.49 3.90 25.79
CA LYS A 61 -21.62 2.98 25.69
C LYS A 61 -21.43 2.03 24.51
N ARG A 62 -21.03 2.54 23.34
CA ARG A 62 -20.74 1.75 22.13
C ARG A 62 -19.56 0.80 22.33
N ALA A 63 -18.50 1.23 23.00
CA ALA A 63 -17.33 0.42 23.31
C ALA A 63 -17.67 -0.74 24.27
N LYS A 64 -18.61 -0.52 25.21
CA LYS A 64 -19.10 -1.54 26.14
C LYS A 64 -20.09 -2.52 25.53
N THR A 65 -20.86 -2.11 24.52
CA THR A 65 -21.82 -2.98 23.81
C THR A 65 -21.18 -3.84 22.72
N LYS A 66 -19.92 -3.56 22.34
CA LYS A 66 -19.17 -4.45 21.46
C LYS A 66 -18.94 -5.79 22.18
N LYS A 67 -19.76 -6.80 21.87
CA LYS A 67 -19.25 -8.18 21.73
C LYS A 67 -18.00 -8.11 20.83
N PRO A 68 -17.00 -9.00 20.95
CA PRO A 68 -15.94 -9.08 19.95
C PRO A 68 -16.63 -9.35 18.62
N SER A 69 -16.87 -8.27 17.90
CA SER A 69 -17.39 -8.29 16.56
C SER A 69 -16.18 -8.72 15.74
N PRO A 70 -16.37 -9.57 14.72
CA PRO A 70 -15.33 -9.72 13.71
C PRO A 70 -14.92 -8.32 13.28
N LYS A 71 -13.61 -8.11 13.13
CA LYS A 71 -12.96 -6.88 12.67
C LYS A 71 -13.92 -6.08 11.78
N SER A 72 -14.11 -4.79 12.07
CA SER A 72 -14.99 -3.96 11.23
C SER A 72 -14.42 -3.91 9.82
N ASP A 73 -14.92 -4.81 8.97
CA ASP A 73 -14.78 -4.78 7.54
C ASP A 73 -15.58 -3.57 7.06
N VAL A 74 -14.89 -2.46 6.86
CA VAL A 74 -15.37 -1.35 6.01
C VAL A 74 -15.70 -1.86 4.59
N CYS A 75 -15.29 -3.09 4.27
CA CYS A 75 -15.54 -3.81 3.02
C CYS A 75 -16.89 -4.54 2.92
N LYS A 76 -17.87 -4.41 3.84
CA LYS A 76 -19.13 -5.20 3.73
C LYS A 76 -20.14 -4.72 2.68
N ASN A 77 -19.86 -3.60 2.01
CA ASN A 77 -20.53 -3.27 0.75
C ASN A 77 -19.72 -3.71 -0.49
N PHE A 78 -18.59 -4.41 -0.28
CA PHE A 78 -17.94 -5.14 -1.36
C PHE A 78 -18.71 -6.45 -1.51
N ASP A 79 -19.54 -6.49 -2.54
CA ASP A 79 -20.23 -7.69 -2.96
C ASP A 79 -19.17 -8.76 -3.31
N ASN A 80 -18.89 -9.64 -2.35
CA ASN A 80 -18.02 -10.81 -2.55
C ASN A 80 -18.66 -11.86 -3.48
N THR A 81 -19.82 -11.58 -4.06
CA THR A 81 -20.40 -12.36 -5.17
C THR A 81 -19.95 -11.88 -6.54
N LYS A 82 -19.13 -10.81 -6.64
CA LYS A 82 -18.39 -10.54 -7.88
C LYS A 82 -17.50 -11.74 -8.17
N ILE A 83 -17.96 -12.56 -9.10
CA ILE A 83 -17.22 -13.67 -9.67
C ILE A 83 -15.86 -13.12 -10.07
N LYS A 84 -14.81 -13.63 -9.42
CA LYS A 84 -13.44 -13.31 -9.78
C LYS A 84 -13.25 -13.59 -11.28
N PRO A 85 -12.67 -12.66 -12.07
CA PRO A 85 -12.59 -12.84 -13.52
C PRO A 85 -11.89 -14.14 -13.88
N VAL A 86 -12.54 -15.02 -14.64
CA VAL A 86 -11.88 -16.23 -15.15
C VAL A 86 -11.07 -15.85 -16.37
N LEU A 87 -9.76 -16.06 -16.31
CA LEU A 87 -8.86 -15.78 -17.42
C LEU A 87 -8.76 -16.99 -18.36
N PRO A 88 -8.82 -16.81 -19.69
CA PRO A 88 -8.66 -17.91 -20.62
C PRO A 88 -7.23 -18.49 -20.54
N ASN A 89 -7.03 -19.74 -20.92
CA ASN A 89 -5.72 -20.41 -20.78
C ASN A 89 -4.59 -19.66 -21.52
N ASP A 90 -4.91 -19.07 -22.65
CA ASP A 90 -4.04 -18.27 -23.52
C ASP A 90 -4.05 -16.76 -23.20
N ALA A 91 -4.53 -16.37 -22.02
CA ALA A 91 -4.49 -14.98 -21.58
C ALA A 91 -3.07 -14.39 -21.69
N LEU A 92 -3.00 -13.15 -22.20
CA LEU A 92 -1.76 -12.37 -22.28
C LEU A 92 -1.10 -12.30 -20.91
N ILE A 93 0.21 -12.44 -20.84
CA ILE A 93 0.93 -12.50 -19.58
C ILE A 93 1.59 -11.16 -19.22
N ALA A 94 1.62 -10.85 -17.92
CA ALA A 94 2.25 -9.65 -17.41
C ALA A 94 3.27 -9.94 -16.30
N ILE A 95 4.35 -9.15 -16.31
CA ILE A 95 5.29 -9.04 -15.20
C ILE A 95 5.12 -7.65 -14.58
N VAL A 96 5.04 -7.59 -13.26
CA VAL A 96 4.83 -6.34 -12.50
C VAL A 96 6.01 -6.11 -11.55
N LEU A 97 6.71 -4.99 -11.74
CA LEU A 97 7.79 -4.53 -10.86
C LEU A 97 7.25 -3.44 -9.94
N PHE A 98 7.64 -3.49 -8.66
CA PHE A 98 7.13 -2.58 -7.61
C PHE A 98 5.61 -2.73 -7.40
N ALA A 99 5.16 -3.99 -7.27
CA ALA A 99 3.74 -4.35 -7.31
C ALA A 99 2.89 -3.79 -6.15
N GLY A 100 3.51 -3.50 -5.00
CA GLY A 100 2.79 -3.12 -3.80
C GLY A 100 1.69 -4.14 -3.46
N GLY A 101 0.50 -3.63 -3.13
CA GLY A 101 -0.67 -4.47 -2.79
C GLY A 101 -1.39 -5.13 -3.99
N GLY A 102 -0.95 -4.86 -5.22
CA GLY A 102 -1.50 -5.46 -6.44
C GLY A 102 -2.64 -4.68 -7.11
N GLY A 103 -2.63 -3.34 -7.02
CA GLY A 103 -3.65 -2.49 -7.65
C GLY A 103 -3.65 -2.59 -9.18
N ILE A 104 -2.47 -2.70 -9.79
CA ILE A 104 -2.29 -2.82 -11.24
C ILE A 104 -2.76 -4.20 -11.70
N GLU A 105 -2.38 -5.25 -10.98
CA GLU A 105 -2.77 -6.63 -11.22
C GLU A 105 -4.29 -6.81 -11.16
N ALA A 106 -4.96 -6.14 -10.21
CA ALA A 106 -6.42 -6.14 -10.16
C ALA A 106 -7.04 -5.55 -11.45
N GLY A 107 -6.43 -4.50 -12.01
CA GLY A 107 -6.83 -3.93 -13.31
C GLY A 107 -6.48 -4.84 -14.49
N MET A 108 -5.31 -5.47 -14.49
CA MET A 108 -4.88 -6.43 -15.52
C MET A 108 -5.84 -7.62 -15.61
N VAL A 109 -6.17 -8.23 -14.47
CA VAL A 109 -7.11 -9.35 -14.40
C VAL A 109 -8.49 -8.94 -14.93
N GLN A 110 -8.97 -7.76 -14.58
CA GLN A 110 -10.23 -7.22 -15.13
C GLN A 110 -10.17 -6.98 -16.64
N ALA A 111 -8.98 -6.69 -17.18
CA ALA A 111 -8.73 -6.53 -18.61
C ALA A 111 -8.44 -7.84 -19.35
N GLY A 112 -8.52 -9.00 -18.68
CA GLY A 112 -8.22 -10.30 -19.28
C GLY A 112 -6.72 -10.63 -19.40
N ILE A 113 -5.86 -9.89 -18.70
CA ILE A 113 -4.40 -10.07 -18.69
C ILE A 113 -4.00 -10.80 -17.40
N ARG A 114 -3.18 -11.84 -17.53
CA ARG A 114 -2.70 -12.67 -16.42
C ARG A 114 -1.37 -12.16 -15.87
N PRO A 115 -1.33 -11.57 -14.65
CA PRO A 115 -0.07 -11.34 -13.98
C PRO A 115 0.55 -12.68 -13.58
N VAL A 116 1.76 -12.97 -14.06
CA VAL A 116 2.45 -14.24 -13.76
C VAL A 116 3.58 -14.08 -12.75
N ILE A 117 4.20 -12.90 -12.72
CA ILE A 117 5.22 -12.55 -11.72
C ILE A 117 4.99 -11.13 -11.25
N ALA A 118 5.04 -10.94 -9.93
CA ALA A 118 5.05 -9.64 -9.27
C ALA A 118 6.30 -9.54 -8.39
N VAL A 119 6.97 -8.39 -8.37
CA VAL A 119 8.15 -8.12 -7.53
C VAL A 119 7.83 -7.01 -6.55
N GLU A 120 7.96 -7.29 -5.26
CA GLU A 120 7.64 -6.33 -4.19
C GLU A 120 8.49 -6.63 -2.96
N PHE A 121 9.35 -5.69 -2.60
CA PHE A 121 10.02 -5.69 -1.30
C PHE A 121 10.51 -4.29 -0.92
N ASP A 122 10.17 -3.84 0.29
CA ASP A 122 10.77 -2.65 0.91
C ASP A 122 11.68 -3.09 2.07
N PRO A 123 13.01 -3.05 1.89
CA PRO A 123 13.95 -3.48 2.91
C PRO A 123 13.92 -2.58 4.16
N THR A 124 13.40 -1.36 4.06
CA THR A 124 13.28 -0.43 5.20
C THR A 124 12.10 -0.77 6.11
N LYS A 125 11.11 -1.52 5.60
CA LYS A 125 9.89 -1.92 6.32
C LYS A 125 9.56 -3.40 6.07
N PRO A 126 10.43 -4.33 6.48
CA PRO A 126 10.32 -5.73 6.09
C PRO A 126 9.04 -6.42 6.58
N ASP A 127 8.54 -6.08 7.77
CA ASP A 127 7.27 -6.62 8.29
C ASP A 127 6.06 -6.16 7.47
N LEU A 128 6.02 -4.87 7.12
CA LEU A 128 4.97 -4.31 6.28
C LEU A 128 5.02 -4.91 4.87
N SER A 129 6.22 -5.01 4.31
CA SER A 129 6.42 -5.59 2.98
C SER A 129 5.98 -7.05 2.92
N ARG A 130 6.29 -7.86 3.95
CA ARG A 130 5.76 -9.23 4.08
C ARG A 130 4.23 -9.26 4.16
N ALA A 131 3.61 -8.33 4.89
CA ALA A 131 2.15 -8.25 4.98
C ALA A 131 1.51 -7.86 3.64
N ILE A 132 2.15 -6.95 2.88
CA ILE A 132 1.75 -6.57 1.52
C ILE A 132 1.85 -7.79 0.59
N ALA A 133 3.00 -8.48 0.57
CA ALA A 133 3.21 -9.66 -0.27
C ALA A 133 2.22 -10.79 0.06
N LYS A 134 1.90 -11.01 1.35
CA LYS A 134 0.89 -11.98 1.77
C LYS A 134 -0.50 -11.62 1.24
N THR A 135 -0.86 -10.33 1.28
CA THR A 135 -2.14 -9.84 0.76
C THR A 135 -2.20 -10.00 -0.76
N HIS A 136 -1.12 -9.63 -1.46
CA HIS A 136 -0.98 -9.83 -2.90
C HIS A 136 -1.15 -11.31 -3.28
N HIS A 137 -0.40 -12.21 -2.65
CA HIS A 137 -0.50 -13.65 -2.90
C HIS A 137 -1.91 -14.19 -2.70
N HIS A 138 -2.61 -13.76 -1.64
CA HIS A 138 -4.00 -14.17 -1.40
C HIS A 138 -4.96 -13.77 -2.55
N ASN A 139 -4.70 -12.63 -3.20
CA ASN A 139 -5.55 -12.10 -4.26
C ASN A 139 -5.22 -12.65 -5.66
N PHE A 140 -3.95 -13.00 -5.92
CA PHE A 140 -3.50 -13.28 -7.30
C PHE A 140 -2.91 -14.68 -7.52
N SER A 141 -2.71 -15.48 -6.47
CA SER A 141 -2.17 -16.85 -6.60
C SER A 141 -3.03 -17.77 -7.45
N GLU A 142 -4.36 -17.61 -7.42
CA GLU A 142 -5.29 -18.42 -8.22
C GLU A 142 -5.14 -18.17 -9.74
N TYR A 143 -4.61 -17.01 -10.13
CA TYR A 143 -4.28 -16.69 -11.53
C TYR A 143 -2.87 -17.18 -11.92
N GLY A 144 -2.16 -17.86 -11.01
CA GLY A 144 -0.79 -18.32 -11.20
C GLY A 144 0.27 -17.25 -10.91
N CYS A 145 -0.10 -16.11 -10.32
CA CYS A 145 0.85 -15.05 -10.03
C CYS A 145 1.79 -15.43 -8.88
N ARG A 146 3.10 -15.32 -9.12
CA ARG A 146 4.14 -15.51 -8.10
C ARG A 146 4.64 -14.15 -7.61
N ILE A 147 4.53 -13.90 -6.31
CA ILE A 147 5.12 -12.72 -5.66
C ILE A 147 6.56 -13.02 -5.23
N ILE A 148 7.50 -12.21 -5.71
CA ILE A 148 8.92 -12.27 -5.37
C ILE A 148 9.20 -11.19 -4.33
N GLN A 149 9.60 -11.62 -3.12
CA GLN A 149 9.93 -10.75 -1.99
C GLN A 149 11.42 -10.38 -1.99
N LEU A 150 11.84 -9.76 -3.09
CA LEU A 150 13.16 -9.16 -3.26
C LEU A 150 12.96 -7.77 -3.88
N THR A 151 13.94 -6.89 -3.71
CA THR A 151 13.95 -5.62 -4.44
C THR A 151 14.11 -5.88 -5.94
N VAL A 152 13.63 -4.96 -6.77
CA VAL A 152 13.79 -5.05 -8.24
C VAL A 152 15.27 -5.03 -8.63
N GLN A 153 16.10 -4.32 -7.86
CA GLN A 153 17.55 -4.28 -7.99
C GLN A 153 18.19 -5.65 -7.76
N GLU A 154 17.81 -6.37 -6.70
CA GLU A 154 18.29 -7.73 -6.43
C GLU A 154 17.85 -8.72 -7.52
N VAL A 155 16.59 -8.64 -7.97
CA VAL A 155 16.09 -9.44 -9.09
C VAL A 155 16.90 -9.15 -10.36
N ALA A 156 17.17 -7.87 -10.65
CA ALA A 156 17.98 -7.46 -11.79
C ALA A 156 19.43 -7.96 -11.67
N GLN A 157 20.02 -7.98 -10.47
CA GLN A 157 21.35 -8.55 -10.23
C GLN A 157 21.37 -10.05 -10.55
N SER A 158 20.32 -10.79 -10.19
CA SER A 158 20.17 -12.20 -10.55
C SER A 158 19.93 -12.45 -12.05
N GLY A 159 19.72 -11.40 -12.85
CA GLY A 159 19.46 -11.52 -14.28
C GLY A 159 18.06 -12.05 -14.63
N PHE A 160 17.08 -11.82 -13.74
CA PHE A 160 15.68 -12.26 -13.92
C PHE A 160 15.55 -13.78 -14.19
N ILE A 161 16.39 -14.60 -13.57
CA ILE A 161 16.33 -16.07 -13.71
C ILE A 161 14.93 -16.57 -13.35
N GLY A 162 14.33 -17.36 -14.25
CA GLY A 162 12.99 -17.92 -14.09
C GLY A 162 11.85 -16.98 -14.46
N PHE A 163 12.14 -15.78 -14.99
CA PHE A 163 11.14 -14.89 -15.57
C PHE A 163 10.88 -15.30 -17.02
N PRO A 164 9.62 -15.18 -17.52
CA PRO A 164 9.34 -15.47 -18.91
C PRO A 164 10.00 -14.43 -19.82
N TYR A 165 10.60 -14.91 -20.89
CA TYR A 165 11.09 -14.06 -21.98
C TYR A 165 9.92 -13.60 -22.85
N ARG A 166 9.96 -12.34 -23.29
CA ARG A 166 8.92 -11.66 -24.10
C ARG A 166 7.51 -11.73 -23.49
N PRO A 167 7.30 -11.27 -22.24
CA PRO A 167 5.94 -11.13 -21.72
C PRO A 167 5.16 -10.11 -22.57
N ASP A 168 3.85 -10.25 -22.64
CA ASP A 168 3.01 -9.29 -23.37
C ASP A 168 3.07 -7.90 -22.71
N TYR A 169 3.11 -7.87 -21.38
CA TYR A 169 3.21 -6.64 -20.60
C TYR A 169 4.33 -6.70 -19.57
N LEU A 170 5.11 -5.63 -19.50
CA LEU A 170 5.94 -5.29 -18.35
C LEU A 170 5.43 -3.98 -17.75
N HIS A 171 5.11 -4.01 -16.46
CA HIS A 171 4.74 -2.82 -15.71
C HIS A 171 5.80 -2.48 -14.66
N ALA A 172 6.06 -1.20 -14.46
CA ALA A 172 6.85 -0.70 -13.35
C ALA A 172 6.20 0.55 -12.71
N SER A 173 6.15 0.57 -11.38
CA SER A 173 5.67 1.70 -10.57
C SER A 173 6.67 2.05 -9.46
N PRO A 174 7.89 2.51 -9.82
CA PRO A 174 8.92 2.82 -8.83
C PRO A 174 8.49 3.97 -7.91
N VAL A 175 8.97 3.93 -6.66
CA VAL A 175 8.59 4.88 -5.60
C VAL A 175 8.90 6.33 -6.02
N CYS A 176 7.98 7.26 -5.72
CA CYS A 176 8.05 8.65 -6.17
C CYS A 176 8.31 9.67 -5.03
N ALA A 177 8.77 9.22 -3.86
CA ALA A 177 8.75 10.01 -2.61
C ALA A 177 9.40 11.40 -2.75
N ASN A 178 10.51 11.50 -3.48
CA ASN A 178 11.25 12.75 -3.71
C ASN A 178 10.60 13.70 -4.73
N PHE A 179 9.61 13.22 -5.50
CA PHE A 179 8.94 13.97 -6.57
C PHE A 179 7.54 14.48 -6.21
N SER A 180 7.01 14.07 -5.05
CA SER A 180 5.70 14.52 -4.56
C SER A 180 5.75 15.97 -4.04
N GLN A 181 4.73 16.78 -4.35
CA GLN A 181 4.63 18.19 -3.91
C GLN A 181 4.67 18.34 -2.37
N ALA A 182 4.28 17.29 -1.63
CA ALA A 182 4.26 17.27 -0.17
C ALA A 182 5.67 17.28 0.47
N HIS A 183 6.69 16.73 -0.20
CA HIS A 183 8.07 16.74 0.33
C HIS A 183 8.85 18.02 0.00
N THR A 184 8.46 18.76 -1.04
CA THR A 184 9.15 20.00 -1.44
C THR A 184 8.89 21.22 -0.55
N ALA A 185 7.90 21.17 0.36
CA ALA A 185 7.60 22.31 1.23
C ALA A 185 8.56 22.46 2.42
N LYS A 186 9.40 21.44 2.74
CA LYS A 186 10.27 21.46 3.93
C LYS A 186 11.75 21.13 3.70
N ALA A 187 12.17 20.68 2.52
CA ALA A 187 13.57 20.47 2.20
C ALA A 187 13.82 20.93 0.75
N GLY A 188 14.80 21.81 0.56
CA GLY A 188 15.17 22.32 -0.76
C GLY A 188 15.37 21.19 -1.76
N LYS A 189 14.85 21.38 -2.98
CA LYS A 189 14.98 20.50 -4.16
C LYS A 189 15.07 19.01 -3.80
N GLY A 190 13.95 18.27 -3.89
CA GLY A 190 13.99 16.81 -3.93
C GLY A 190 14.89 16.36 -5.08
N ILE A 191 16.16 16.06 -4.76
CA ILE A 191 17.18 15.53 -5.65
C ILE A 191 17.00 14.02 -5.63
N GLU A 192 17.06 13.40 -6.81
CA GLU A 192 17.07 11.94 -6.94
C GLU A 192 18.14 11.31 -6.05
N THR A 193 17.76 10.25 -5.36
CA THR A 193 18.68 9.46 -4.55
C THR A 193 19.41 8.44 -5.42
N ALA A 194 20.50 7.90 -4.90
CA ALA A 194 21.17 6.76 -5.52
C ALA A 194 20.23 5.55 -5.67
N ASP A 195 19.30 5.37 -4.73
CA ASP A 195 18.31 4.29 -4.79
C ASP A 195 17.36 4.47 -5.98
N ASP A 196 16.85 5.69 -6.20
CA ASP A 196 16.01 6.04 -7.36
C ASP A 196 16.71 5.68 -8.69
N LEU A 197 18.00 6.03 -8.82
CA LEU A 197 18.80 5.73 -10.01
C LEU A 197 19.02 4.23 -10.19
N THR A 198 19.35 3.49 -9.13
CA THR A 198 19.57 2.04 -9.22
C THR A 198 18.28 1.27 -9.53
N ALA A 199 17.14 1.73 -9.02
CA ALA A 199 15.82 1.21 -9.38
C ALA A 199 15.53 1.43 -10.87
N ALA A 200 15.80 2.62 -11.40
CA ALA A 200 15.65 2.92 -12.82
C ALA A 200 16.56 2.06 -13.71
N ILE A 201 17.82 1.85 -13.31
CA ILE A 201 18.76 0.95 -13.99
C ILE A 201 18.23 -0.49 -13.99
N ALA A 202 17.64 -0.94 -12.88
CA ALA A 202 17.05 -2.27 -12.78
C ALA A 202 15.83 -2.43 -13.72
N VAL A 203 14.98 -1.41 -13.83
CA VAL A 203 13.87 -1.37 -14.82
C VAL A 203 14.40 -1.39 -16.25
N ALA A 204 15.39 -0.56 -16.57
CA ALA A 204 16.05 -0.55 -17.87
C ALA A 204 16.64 -1.94 -18.22
N LYS A 205 17.25 -2.62 -17.25
CA LYS A 205 17.74 -4.00 -17.43
C LYS A 205 16.60 -4.98 -17.68
N ALA A 206 15.46 -4.83 -17.00
CA ALA A 206 14.27 -5.66 -17.23
C ALA A 206 13.74 -5.50 -18.65
N ILE A 207 13.64 -4.26 -19.16
CA ILE A 207 13.22 -3.97 -20.54
C ILE A 207 14.14 -4.69 -21.53
N ARG A 208 15.46 -4.49 -21.41
CA ARG A 208 16.46 -5.07 -22.32
C ARG A 208 16.49 -6.60 -22.25
N GLN A 209 16.43 -7.20 -21.06
CA GLN A 209 16.57 -8.66 -20.89
C GLN A 209 15.27 -9.43 -21.15
N LEU A 210 14.12 -8.89 -20.72
CA LEU A 210 12.84 -9.57 -20.84
C LEU A 210 12.15 -9.26 -22.17
N GLN A 211 12.51 -8.18 -22.86
CA GLN A 211 12.00 -7.85 -24.19
C GLN A 211 10.46 -7.83 -24.25
N PRO A 212 9.75 -7.11 -23.37
CA PRO A 212 8.29 -7.13 -23.35
C PRO A 212 7.69 -6.60 -24.66
N ARG A 213 6.44 -6.95 -24.97
CA ARG A 213 5.72 -6.36 -26.13
C ARG A 213 5.14 -4.98 -25.81
N VAL A 214 4.78 -4.74 -24.56
CA VAL A 214 4.27 -3.46 -24.08
C VAL A 214 4.93 -3.15 -22.74
N PHE A 215 5.42 -1.92 -22.58
CA PHE A 215 5.99 -1.44 -21.33
C PHE A 215 5.14 -0.28 -20.77
N THR A 216 4.80 -0.35 -19.49
CA THR A 216 4.05 0.73 -18.85
C THR A 216 4.80 1.20 -17.61
N LEU A 217 4.87 2.52 -17.47
CA LEU A 217 5.52 3.18 -16.33
C LEU A 217 4.49 4.10 -15.65
N GLU A 218 4.14 3.77 -14.42
CA GLU A 218 3.32 4.65 -13.58
C GLU A 218 4.24 5.49 -12.69
N ASN A 219 4.06 6.82 -12.77
CA ASN A 219 4.73 7.76 -11.88
C ASN A 219 4.04 9.12 -11.92
N VAL A 220 4.47 10.04 -11.04
CA VAL A 220 3.99 11.42 -11.02
C VAL A 220 4.51 12.22 -12.22
N PRO A 221 3.78 13.23 -12.74
CA PRO A 221 4.19 13.99 -13.93
C PRO A 221 5.61 14.57 -13.86
N ARG A 222 6.05 15.02 -12.67
CA ARG A 222 7.40 15.57 -12.46
C ARG A 222 8.53 14.57 -12.74
N TYR A 223 8.25 13.27 -12.66
CA TYR A 223 9.21 12.21 -12.93
C TYR A 223 9.77 12.27 -14.36
N GLN A 224 9.01 12.82 -15.32
CA GLN A 224 9.49 12.97 -16.71
C GLN A 224 10.78 13.81 -16.84
N ASN A 225 11.06 14.68 -15.87
CA ASN A 225 12.26 15.53 -15.87
C ASN A 225 13.43 14.93 -15.07
N SER A 226 13.32 13.66 -14.65
CA SER A 226 14.31 12.97 -13.82
C SER A 226 15.37 12.24 -14.66
N GLN A 227 16.54 12.05 -14.07
CA GLN A 227 17.58 11.19 -14.64
C GLN A 227 17.11 9.72 -14.69
N SER A 228 16.34 9.27 -13.70
CA SER A 228 15.73 7.94 -13.67
C SER A 228 14.83 7.70 -14.88
N PHE A 229 14.00 8.67 -15.24
CA PHE A 229 13.17 8.59 -16.44
C PHE A 229 14.02 8.56 -17.71
N ALA A 230 15.06 9.39 -17.79
CA ALA A 230 15.98 9.38 -18.94
C ALA A 230 16.66 8.01 -19.13
N ILE A 231 17.06 7.33 -18.04
CA ILE A 231 17.64 5.98 -18.09
C ILE A 231 16.66 4.95 -18.67
N ILE A 232 15.40 5.00 -18.25
CA ILE A 232 14.36 4.10 -18.74
C ILE A 232 14.03 4.41 -20.21
N LEU A 233 13.96 5.69 -20.57
CA LEU A 233 13.69 6.13 -21.94
C LEU A 233 14.79 5.68 -22.90
N ASP A 234 16.07 5.87 -22.54
CA ASP A 234 17.22 5.40 -23.33
C ASP A 234 17.16 3.88 -23.58
N ALA A 235 16.78 3.11 -22.56
CA ALA A 235 16.60 1.66 -22.71
C ALA A 235 15.46 1.30 -23.66
N LEU A 236 14.38 2.09 -23.71
CA LEU A 236 13.29 1.89 -24.67
C LEU A 236 13.72 2.29 -26.09
N GLU A 237 14.41 3.40 -26.27
CA GLU A 237 14.86 3.87 -27.59
C GLU A 237 15.84 2.88 -28.23
N GLN A 238 16.76 2.31 -27.44
CA GLN A 238 17.72 1.30 -27.92
C GLN A 238 17.06 0.00 -28.37
N GLU A 239 15.89 -0.34 -27.83
CA GLU A 239 15.12 -1.53 -28.22
C GLU A 239 14.10 -1.24 -29.34
N GLY A 240 14.14 -0.04 -29.93
CA GLY A 240 13.24 0.37 -31.02
C GLY A 240 11.79 0.57 -30.58
N VAL A 241 11.55 0.83 -29.29
CA VAL A 241 10.21 1.02 -28.73
C VAL A 241 9.63 2.38 -29.12
N VAL A 242 8.36 2.41 -29.54
CA VAL A 242 7.65 3.69 -29.75
C VAL A 242 7.01 4.14 -28.44
N VAL A 243 7.39 5.34 -28.00
CA VAL A 243 6.96 5.92 -26.73
C VAL A 243 5.74 6.82 -26.94
N HIS A 244 4.66 6.59 -26.18
CA HIS A 244 3.47 7.46 -26.16
C HIS A 244 3.28 8.05 -24.75
N SER A 245 3.67 9.30 -24.56
CA SER A 245 3.42 10.01 -23.31
C SER A 245 2.00 10.59 -23.27
N ASN A 246 1.31 10.45 -22.14
CA ASN A 246 0.06 11.16 -21.84
C ASN A 246 0.17 11.77 -20.42
N ASP A 247 -0.40 12.95 -20.20
CA ASP A 247 -0.16 13.83 -19.02
C ASP A 247 -0.49 13.21 -17.65
N LYS A 248 -1.07 12.00 -17.62
CA LYS A 248 -1.45 11.27 -16.41
C LYS A 248 -0.90 9.84 -16.33
N LEU A 249 -0.32 9.30 -17.41
CA LEU A 249 0.27 7.96 -17.45
C LEU A 249 1.21 7.85 -18.66
N ASN A 250 2.47 7.45 -18.45
CA ASN A 250 3.39 7.18 -19.56
C ASN A 250 3.19 5.73 -20.04
N LYS A 251 2.63 5.54 -21.24
CA LYS A 251 2.42 4.22 -21.86
C LYS A 251 3.38 4.04 -23.03
N CYS A 252 4.29 3.09 -22.97
CA CYS A 252 5.23 2.82 -24.06
C CYS A 252 4.84 1.50 -24.76
N ARG A 253 4.83 1.49 -26.09
CA ARG A 253 4.45 0.29 -26.85
C ARG A 253 5.63 -0.15 -27.71
N LEU A 254 6.09 -1.40 -27.55
CA LEU A 254 7.04 -1.95 -28.53
C LEU A 254 6.28 -2.22 -29.83
N ILE A 255 6.79 -1.65 -30.91
CA ILE A 255 6.35 -1.95 -32.26
C ILE A 255 7.43 -2.87 -32.84
N HIS A 256 7.12 -4.15 -32.95
CA HIS A 256 7.84 -5.09 -33.80
C HIS A 256 6.94 -5.44 -34.97
#